data_AF-A0ABD1TI72-F1
#
_entry.id   AF-A0ABD1TI72-F1
#
_cell.length_a   1.000
_cell.length_b   1.000
_cell.length_c   1.000
_cell.angle_alpha   90.00
_cell.angle_beta   90.00
_cell.angle_gamma   90.00
#
_symmetry.space_group_name_H-M   'P 1'
#
loop_
_entity.id
_entity.type
_entity.pdbx_description
1 polymer ?
#
loop_
_entity_poly.entity_id
_entity_poly.type
_entity_poly.pdbx_seq_one_letter_code
_entity_poly.pdbx_strand_id
1 'polypeptide(L)'
;MATPAATPTTVYQTSNTTTKTVDASLWWDPFSSLLADLENASLASEFPPSLENKLKDNHTWFLDTVLLFKPPNQKSNEALDAQKIKIGSHELNVQPELKDMALKISSVLCLDEVQSYIIVRRSMKHNAPEIDSTHQENLDLVMLEYYIERQCLLKCIRQILMHALYPGTRSEEGSGVLEEAQRLISGGLESKLLSVFQDHLSANYPEQMDVDFYTLWAEEILIEENLILEVLFLAYYETPLPGSYNFGKLAISPEAVRSIYHAKVQLLLILIEALDLENLFQMVHDEIPFRQGSVAFSVTDVQEMDSMISCFNAFETKEAGPLILTWAVFLCLISSLPEKEENNLLKEIDHDSDGPIAGYQSVLRTFVSAFIASYEISLQFEDKNLKVILEILCKIYRGEESLCIQFWDRESFVDGPIRCLLCNLEGEFPFRTIELVQLLSALCEGAWPAECVFNFLDKSVGLSSPFEISSYSVVDASSKIVETRLPVHLTGVEDFVIPSGSRGHLLKMIDNNTALVRWEYTESGVLVLLLRLAQEVYLKSFD
;
A
#
# COMPACT_ATOMS: atom_id res chain seq x y z
N MET A 1 -74.97 -57.58 -38.10
CA MET A 1 -74.63 -56.28 -37.49
C MET A 1 -73.79 -56.58 -36.26
N ALA A 2 -72.48 -56.40 -36.39
CA ALA A 2 -71.51 -56.64 -35.33
C ALA A 2 -71.21 -55.30 -34.63
N THR A 3 -71.27 -55.30 -33.31
CA THR A 3 -70.84 -54.24 -32.40
C THR A 3 -69.32 -54.04 -32.46
N PRO A 4 -68.80 -52.81 -32.58
CA PRO A 4 -67.39 -52.54 -32.30
C PRO A 4 -67.19 -52.21 -30.81
N ALA A 5 -66.08 -52.71 -30.29
CA ALA A 5 -65.60 -52.51 -28.92
C ALA A 5 -65.10 -51.08 -28.69
N ALA A 6 -65.34 -50.55 -27.49
CA ALA A 6 -64.80 -49.27 -27.03
C ALA A 6 -63.38 -49.46 -26.49
N THR A 7 -62.42 -48.73 -27.07
CA THR A 7 -61.06 -48.57 -26.57
C THR A 7 -61.04 -47.49 -25.47
N PRO A 8 -60.37 -47.68 -24.32
CA PRO A 8 -60.24 -46.62 -23.34
C PRO A 8 -59.17 -45.61 -23.79
N THR A 9 -59.55 -44.35 -23.89
CA THR A 9 -58.64 -43.24 -24.14
C THR A 9 -57.83 -42.96 -22.87
N THR A 10 -56.55 -43.34 -22.87
CA THR A 10 -55.59 -42.93 -21.85
C THR A 10 -55.37 -41.43 -21.96
N VAL A 11 -55.85 -40.67 -20.98
CA VAL A 11 -55.53 -39.26 -20.82
C VAL A 11 -54.06 -39.19 -20.39
N TYR A 12 -53.18 -38.77 -21.29
CA TYR A 12 -51.84 -38.31 -20.90
C TYR A 12 -52.02 -37.04 -20.07
N GLN A 13 -51.80 -37.16 -18.76
CA GLN A 13 -51.52 -35.98 -17.92
C GLN A 13 -50.19 -35.41 -18.40
N THR A 14 -50.24 -34.32 -19.16
CA THR A 14 -49.10 -33.43 -19.33
C THR A 14 -48.72 -32.91 -17.94
N SER A 15 -47.61 -33.39 -17.41
CA SER A 15 -46.96 -32.82 -16.25
C SER A 15 -46.60 -31.37 -16.58
N ASN A 16 -47.39 -30.42 -16.08
CA ASN A 16 -47.04 -29.01 -16.15
C ASN A 16 -45.75 -28.80 -15.34
N THR A 17 -44.64 -28.62 -16.04
CA THR A 17 -43.35 -28.22 -15.45
C THR A 17 -43.55 -26.87 -14.78
N THR A 18 -43.44 -26.80 -13.45
CA THR A 18 -43.57 -25.54 -12.71
C THR A 18 -42.27 -24.75 -12.85
N THR A 19 -42.35 -23.60 -13.52
CA THR A 19 -41.24 -22.65 -13.67
C THR A 19 -41.57 -21.37 -12.91
N LYS A 20 -40.65 -20.89 -12.07
CA LYS A 20 -40.72 -19.56 -11.44
C LYS A 20 -39.63 -18.64 -11.97
N THR A 21 -39.90 -17.34 -12.03
CA THR A 21 -38.95 -16.33 -12.48
C THR A 21 -38.54 -15.44 -11.31
N VAL A 22 -37.25 -15.19 -11.17
CA VAL A 22 -36.65 -14.36 -10.14
C VAL A 22 -35.77 -13.26 -10.76
N ASP A 23 -35.25 -12.37 -9.92
CA ASP A 23 -34.43 -11.23 -10.32
C ASP A 23 -33.14 -11.69 -11.03
N ALA A 24 -32.80 -11.05 -12.16
CA ALA A 24 -31.62 -11.38 -12.96
C ALA A 24 -30.30 -11.13 -12.22
N SER A 25 -30.27 -10.18 -11.30
CA SER A 25 -29.08 -9.85 -10.48
C SER A 25 -28.71 -10.93 -9.46
N LEU A 26 -29.52 -11.99 -9.31
CA LEU A 26 -29.16 -13.16 -8.50
C LEU A 26 -28.14 -14.07 -9.22
N TRP A 27 -27.89 -13.85 -10.51
CA TRP A 27 -26.91 -14.62 -11.28
C TRP A 27 -25.58 -13.87 -11.44
N TRP A 28 -24.48 -14.61 -11.36
CA TRP A 28 -23.14 -14.18 -11.77
C TRP A 28 -22.41 -15.38 -12.38
N ASP A 29 -21.44 -15.16 -13.26
CA ASP A 29 -20.51 -16.21 -13.66
C ASP A 29 -19.33 -16.26 -12.67
N PRO A 30 -18.66 -17.42 -12.46
CA PRO A 30 -17.61 -17.55 -11.46
C PRO A 30 -16.48 -16.51 -11.62
N PHE A 31 -16.26 -15.70 -10.59
CA PHE A 31 -15.28 -14.61 -10.66
C PHE A 31 -13.84 -15.11 -10.72
N SER A 32 -13.59 -16.33 -10.22
CA SER A 32 -12.28 -17.00 -10.32
C SER A 32 -11.77 -17.10 -11.77
N SER A 33 -12.67 -17.31 -12.73
CA SER A 33 -12.29 -17.39 -14.15
C SER A 33 -11.96 -16.02 -14.74
N LEU A 34 -12.71 -14.98 -14.34
CA LEU A 34 -12.45 -13.61 -14.76
C LEU A 34 -11.16 -13.07 -14.14
N LEU A 35 -10.90 -13.40 -12.88
CA LEU A 35 -9.66 -13.05 -12.19
C LEU A 35 -8.46 -13.67 -12.90
N ALA A 36 -8.53 -14.96 -13.23
CA ALA A 36 -7.45 -15.62 -13.98
C ALA A 36 -7.21 -14.94 -15.35
N ASP A 37 -8.25 -14.52 -16.05
CA ASP A 37 -8.09 -13.77 -17.30
C ASP A 37 -7.40 -12.41 -17.07
N LEU A 38 -7.74 -11.71 -15.98
CA LEU A 38 -7.16 -10.41 -15.61
C LEU A 38 -5.70 -10.48 -15.14
N GLU A 39 -5.34 -11.53 -14.41
CA GLU A 39 -3.96 -11.79 -13.94
C GLU A 39 -3.05 -12.25 -15.08
N ASN A 40 -3.59 -12.96 -16.07
CA ASN A 40 -2.83 -13.39 -17.25
C ASN A 40 -2.70 -12.29 -18.31
N ALA A 41 -3.50 -11.22 -18.21
CA ALA A 41 -3.34 -10.04 -19.07
C ALA A 41 -2.04 -9.32 -18.68
N SER A 42 -1.11 -9.19 -19.63
CA SER A 42 0.14 -8.45 -19.39
C SER A 42 -0.15 -6.96 -19.24
N LEU A 43 0.43 -6.34 -18.19
CA LEU A 43 0.37 -4.90 -17.94
C LEU A 43 0.98 -4.06 -19.08
N ALA A 44 1.84 -4.67 -19.90
CA ALA A 44 2.63 -3.99 -20.93
C ALA A 44 2.13 -4.20 -22.38
N SER A 45 1.00 -4.88 -22.60
CA SER A 45 0.46 -5.15 -23.94
C SER A 45 -0.99 -4.70 -24.08
N GLU A 46 -1.45 -4.47 -25.32
CA GLU A 46 -2.86 -4.16 -25.63
C GLU A 46 -3.82 -5.10 -24.90
N PHE A 47 -4.80 -4.50 -24.20
CA PHE A 47 -5.74 -5.25 -23.40
C PHE A 47 -6.72 -6.06 -24.28
N PRO A 48 -6.96 -7.35 -24.00
CA PRO A 48 -7.76 -8.19 -24.91
C PRO A 48 -9.22 -7.68 -25.06
N PRO A 49 -9.75 -7.47 -26.28
CA PRO A 49 -11.13 -6.99 -26.48
C PRO A 49 -12.21 -7.90 -25.90
N SER A 50 -11.95 -9.21 -25.82
CA SER A 50 -12.83 -10.16 -25.15
C SER A 50 -12.91 -9.93 -23.65
N LEU A 51 -11.83 -9.45 -23.04
CA LEU A 51 -11.77 -9.15 -21.61
C LEU A 51 -12.45 -7.81 -21.33
N GLU A 52 -12.31 -6.80 -22.20
CA GLU A 52 -13.06 -5.54 -22.09
C GLU A 52 -14.58 -5.74 -22.07
N ASN A 53 -15.11 -6.61 -22.93
CA ASN A 53 -16.53 -6.93 -22.91
C ASN A 53 -16.94 -7.60 -21.60
N LYS A 54 -16.13 -8.52 -21.07
CA LYS A 54 -16.38 -9.13 -19.75
C LYS A 54 -16.36 -8.09 -18.64
N LEU A 55 -15.49 -7.09 -18.71
CA LEU A 55 -15.46 -6.00 -17.74
C LEU A 55 -16.77 -5.20 -17.77
N LYS A 56 -17.18 -4.76 -18.97
CA LYS A 56 -18.41 -4.00 -19.18
C LYS A 56 -19.67 -4.77 -18.74
N ASP A 57 -19.72 -6.08 -19.02
CA ASP A 57 -20.84 -6.94 -18.64
C ASP A 57 -20.93 -7.16 -17.12
N ASN A 58 -19.80 -7.09 -16.40
CA ASN A 58 -19.73 -7.26 -14.94
C ASN A 58 -19.68 -5.94 -14.17
N HIS A 59 -19.80 -4.78 -14.84
CA HIS A 59 -19.71 -3.45 -14.21
C HIS A 59 -20.55 -3.32 -12.93
N THR A 60 -21.81 -3.76 -12.96
CA THR A 60 -22.69 -3.68 -11.79
C THR A 60 -22.16 -4.51 -10.62
N TRP A 61 -21.58 -5.69 -10.88
CA TRP A 61 -20.96 -6.52 -9.86
C TRP A 61 -19.71 -5.89 -9.27
N PHE A 62 -18.89 -5.24 -10.09
CA PHE A 62 -17.74 -4.48 -9.57
C PHE A 62 -18.17 -3.27 -8.76
N LEU A 63 -19.17 -2.54 -9.23
CA LEU A 63 -19.60 -1.29 -8.62
C LEU A 63 -20.35 -1.51 -7.31
N ASP A 64 -21.28 -2.48 -7.25
CA ASP A 64 -22.01 -2.82 -6.04
C ASP A 64 -21.25 -3.83 -5.16
N THR A 65 -20.14 -4.39 -5.66
CA THR A 65 -19.22 -5.26 -4.93
C THR A 65 -19.94 -6.44 -4.28
N VAL A 66 -19.57 -6.77 -3.05
CA VAL A 66 -20.15 -7.85 -2.28
C VAL A 66 -21.59 -7.60 -1.82
N LEU A 67 -22.15 -6.39 -2.02
CA LEU A 67 -23.54 -6.07 -1.70
C LEU A 67 -24.55 -6.78 -2.63
N LEU A 68 -24.10 -7.30 -3.78
CA LEU A 68 -24.94 -8.13 -4.66
C LEU A 68 -25.06 -9.59 -4.20
N PHE A 69 -24.34 -9.99 -3.15
CA PHE A 69 -24.68 -11.18 -2.38
C PHE A 69 -25.80 -10.80 -1.40
N LYS A 70 -27.04 -10.95 -1.86
CA LYS A 70 -28.23 -10.35 -1.24
C LYS A 70 -28.68 -11.12 0.00
N PRO A 71 -29.39 -10.46 0.93
CA PRO A 71 -30.01 -11.14 2.06
C PRO A 71 -31.16 -12.07 1.63
N PRO A 72 -31.64 -12.97 2.53
CA PRO A 72 -32.72 -13.90 2.23
C PRO A 72 -33.99 -13.21 1.73
N ASN A 73 -34.67 -13.83 0.76
CA ASN A 73 -35.83 -13.25 0.10
C ASN A 73 -36.95 -14.27 -0.06
N GLN A 74 -38.15 -13.93 0.41
CA GLN A 74 -39.31 -14.83 0.33
C GLN A 74 -39.62 -15.30 -1.10
N LYS A 75 -39.44 -14.45 -2.13
CA LYS A 75 -39.67 -14.87 -3.52
C LYS A 75 -38.63 -15.89 -3.98
N SER A 76 -37.39 -15.76 -3.55
CA SER A 76 -36.29 -16.69 -3.84
C SER A 76 -36.52 -18.02 -3.11
N ASN A 77 -36.95 -17.98 -1.85
CA ASN A 77 -37.35 -19.16 -1.09
C ASN A 77 -38.44 -19.97 -1.81
N GLU A 78 -39.54 -19.28 -2.16
CA GLU A 78 -40.67 -19.88 -2.87
C GLU A 78 -40.31 -20.33 -4.30
N ALA A 79 -39.23 -19.79 -4.89
CA ALA A 79 -38.74 -20.20 -6.21
C ALA A 79 -38.11 -21.60 -6.17
N LEU A 80 -37.47 -21.99 -5.05
CA LEU A 80 -36.89 -23.31 -4.87
C LEU A 80 -37.93 -24.44 -4.74
N ASP A 81 -39.23 -24.14 -4.65
CA ASP A 81 -40.30 -25.13 -4.75
C ASP A 81 -40.66 -25.49 -6.21
N ALA A 82 -40.21 -24.70 -7.18
CA ALA A 82 -40.43 -24.95 -8.59
C ALA A 82 -39.45 -26.00 -9.14
N GLN A 83 -39.82 -26.73 -10.19
CA GLN A 83 -38.89 -27.63 -10.87
C GLN A 83 -37.80 -26.85 -11.61
N LYS A 84 -38.14 -25.67 -12.12
CA LYS A 84 -37.24 -24.78 -12.83
C LYS A 84 -37.32 -23.36 -12.31
N ILE A 85 -36.17 -22.71 -12.25
CA ILE A 85 -36.04 -21.29 -11.92
C ILE A 85 -35.41 -20.58 -13.11
N LYS A 86 -36.04 -19.49 -13.55
CA LYS A 86 -35.52 -18.60 -14.57
C LYS A 86 -34.93 -17.35 -13.93
N ILE A 87 -33.66 -17.09 -14.21
CA ILE A 87 -32.87 -15.98 -13.65
C ILE A 87 -32.32 -15.19 -14.83
N GLY A 88 -33.00 -14.11 -15.23
CA GLY A 88 -32.67 -13.41 -16.48
C GLY A 88 -32.71 -14.33 -17.70
N SER A 89 -31.56 -14.47 -18.37
CA SER A 89 -31.34 -15.38 -19.52
C SER A 89 -31.03 -16.83 -19.12
N HIS A 90 -30.80 -17.11 -17.83
CA HIS A 90 -30.38 -18.42 -17.34
C HIS A 90 -31.58 -19.24 -16.81
N GLU A 91 -31.47 -20.57 -16.93
CA GLU A 91 -32.42 -21.52 -16.34
C GLU A 91 -31.70 -22.55 -15.45
N LEU A 92 -32.26 -22.80 -14.27
CA LEU A 92 -31.78 -23.77 -13.32
C LEU A 92 -32.85 -24.83 -13.04
N ASN A 93 -32.45 -26.10 -13.15
CA ASN A 93 -33.25 -27.21 -12.63
C ASN A 93 -32.98 -27.34 -11.13
N VAL A 94 -34.05 -27.38 -10.34
CA VAL A 94 -33.97 -27.57 -8.89
C VAL A 94 -33.91 -29.06 -8.58
N GLN A 95 -32.82 -29.47 -7.92
CA GLN A 95 -32.63 -30.83 -7.42
C GLN A 95 -33.00 -30.84 -5.93
N PRO A 96 -33.95 -31.69 -5.50
CA PRO A 96 -34.39 -31.74 -4.10
C PRO A 96 -33.22 -31.97 -3.12
N GLU A 97 -32.25 -32.80 -3.51
CA GLU A 97 -31.06 -33.13 -2.71
C GLU A 97 -30.18 -31.91 -2.40
N LEU A 98 -30.10 -30.94 -3.33
CA LEU A 98 -29.31 -29.72 -3.15
C LEU A 98 -30.10 -28.59 -2.46
N LYS A 99 -31.44 -28.66 -2.50
CA LYS A 99 -32.31 -27.63 -1.92
C LYS A 99 -32.14 -27.52 -0.42
N ASP A 100 -32.13 -28.65 0.29
CA ASP A 100 -32.05 -28.64 1.76
C ASP A 100 -30.72 -28.03 2.24
N MET A 101 -29.63 -28.33 1.54
CA MET A 101 -28.33 -27.71 1.79
C MET A 101 -28.33 -26.21 1.46
N ALA A 102 -28.93 -25.80 0.34
CA ALA A 102 -29.06 -24.39 -0.03
C ALA A 102 -29.82 -23.57 1.01
N LEU A 103 -30.89 -24.12 1.58
CA LEU A 103 -31.65 -23.46 2.66
C LEU A 103 -30.84 -23.36 3.95
N LYS A 104 -30.04 -24.38 4.28
CA LYS A 104 -29.13 -24.33 5.43
C LYS A 104 -28.06 -23.26 5.24
N ILE A 105 -27.43 -23.21 4.07
CA ILE A 105 -26.41 -22.21 3.72
C ILE A 105 -26.99 -20.79 3.75
N SER A 106 -28.17 -20.59 3.16
CA SER A 106 -28.90 -19.31 3.20
C SER A 106 -29.10 -18.81 4.63
N SER A 107 -29.52 -19.71 5.53
CA SER A 107 -29.70 -19.38 6.95
C SER A 107 -28.40 -19.04 7.67
N VAL A 108 -27.31 -19.75 7.37
CA VAL A 108 -26.02 -19.59 8.06
C VAL A 108 -25.28 -18.33 7.60
N LEU A 109 -25.30 -18.06 6.29
CA LEU A 109 -24.57 -16.94 5.68
C LEU A 109 -25.43 -15.68 5.50
N CYS A 110 -26.70 -15.73 5.89
CA CYS A 110 -27.69 -14.69 5.58
C CYS A 110 -27.68 -14.33 4.09
N LEU A 111 -27.65 -15.35 3.22
CA LEU A 111 -27.60 -15.21 1.77
C LEU A 111 -28.96 -15.57 1.13
N ASP A 112 -29.31 -14.92 0.02
CA ASP A 112 -30.49 -15.23 -0.80
C ASP A 112 -30.55 -16.73 -1.14
N GLU A 113 -31.74 -17.31 -1.06
CA GLU A 113 -31.95 -18.75 -1.23
C GLU A 113 -31.54 -19.26 -2.61
N VAL A 114 -31.76 -18.47 -3.67
CA VAL A 114 -31.37 -18.83 -5.04
C VAL A 114 -29.87 -18.70 -5.22
N GLN A 115 -29.24 -17.66 -4.67
CA GLN A 115 -27.77 -17.53 -4.69
C GLN A 115 -27.10 -18.66 -3.90
N SER A 116 -27.64 -19.01 -2.74
CA SER A 116 -27.20 -20.17 -1.93
C SER A 116 -27.28 -21.47 -2.73
N TYR A 117 -28.37 -21.66 -3.48
CA TYR A 117 -28.52 -22.83 -4.35
C TYR A 117 -27.50 -22.85 -5.51
N ILE A 118 -27.18 -21.69 -6.09
CA ILE A 118 -26.17 -21.57 -7.14
C ILE A 118 -24.80 -22.04 -6.63
N ILE A 119 -24.39 -21.58 -5.44
CA ILE A 119 -23.09 -21.93 -4.84
C ILE A 119 -23.05 -23.42 -4.52
N VAL A 120 -24.04 -23.95 -3.80
CA VAL A 120 -24.14 -25.39 -3.50
C VAL A 120 -24.01 -26.22 -4.79
N ARG A 121 -24.75 -25.85 -5.84
CA ARG A 121 -24.70 -26.56 -7.12
C ARG A 121 -23.34 -26.46 -7.80
N ARG A 122 -22.61 -25.35 -7.66
CA ARG A 122 -21.25 -25.19 -8.22
C ARG A 122 -20.25 -26.05 -7.45
N SER A 123 -20.24 -25.97 -6.12
CA SER A 123 -19.33 -26.75 -5.27
C SER A 123 -19.48 -28.25 -5.50
N MET A 124 -20.72 -28.75 -5.65
CA MET A 124 -21.01 -30.18 -5.87
C MET A 124 -20.71 -30.67 -7.29
N LYS A 125 -20.52 -29.78 -8.26
CA LYS A 125 -20.10 -30.16 -9.63
C LYS A 125 -18.60 -30.32 -9.76
N HIS A 126 -17.83 -29.56 -8.98
CA HIS A 126 -16.37 -29.59 -8.99
C HIS A 126 -15.81 -30.70 -8.10
N ASN A 127 -16.51 -31.03 -7.01
CA ASN A 127 -16.16 -32.13 -6.11
C ASN A 127 -17.15 -33.29 -6.34
N ALA A 128 -16.80 -34.25 -7.21
CA ALA A 128 -17.53 -35.52 -7.21
C ALA A 128 -17.40 -36.11 -5.79
N PRO A 129 -18.51 -36.46 -5.11
CA PRO A 129 -18.43 -36.91 -3.73
C PRO A 129 -17.56 -38.18 -3.68
N GLU A 130 -16.37 -38.06 -3.10
CA GLU A 130 -15.75 -39.24 -2.49
C GLU A 130 -16.76 -39.76 -1.47
N ILE A 131 -17.03 -41.06 -1.55
CA ILE A 131 -18.23 -41.75 -1.05
C ILE A 131 -18.38 -41.70 0.50
N ASP A 132 -17.58 -40.91 1.21
CA ASP A 132 -17.48 -40.91 2.68
C ASP A 132 -17.48 -39.50 3.33
N SER A 133 -17.68 -38.40 2.61
CA SER A 133 -17.67 -37.06 3.24
C SER A 133 -18.90 -36.82 4.12
N THR A 134 -18.67 -36.29 5.32
CA THR A 134 -19.76 -36.03 6.26
C THR A 134 -20.65 -34.87 5.78
N HIS A 135 -21.90 -34.79 6.24
CA HIS A 135 -22.78 -33.64 5.92
C HIS A 135 -22.21 -32.29 6.39
N GLN A 136 -21.28 -32.32 7.36
CA GLN A 136 -20.63 -31.14 7.91
C GLN A 136 -19.49 -30.66 6.99
N GLU A 137 -18.60 -31.55 6.55
CA GLU A 137 -17.51 -31.22 5.61
C GLU A 137 -18.04 -30.60 4.30
N ASN A 138 -19.20 -31.05 3.83
CA ASN A 138 -19.84 -30.49 2.64
C ASN A 138 -20.35 -29.07 2.85
N LEU A 139 -20.68 -28.65 4.09
CA LEU A 139 -21.09 -27.28 4.40
C LEU A 139 -19.89 -26.35 4.47
N ASP A 140 -18.79 -26.79 5.10
CA ASP A 140 -17.54 -26.03 5.18
C ASP A 140 -17.02 -25.68 3.77
N LEU A 141 -17.03 -26.65 2.85
CA LEU A 141 -16.62 -26.46 1.47
C LEU A 141 -17.49 -25.44 0.72
N VAL A 142 -18.81 -25.47 0.93
CA VAL A 142 -19.73 -24.52 0.28
C VAL A 142 -19.59 -23.12 0.87
N MET A 143 -19.36 -23.00 2.17
CA MET A 143 -19.08 -21.73 2.83
C MET A 143 -17.76 -21.13 2.34
N LEU A 144 -16.71 -21.95 2.23
CA LEU A 144 -15.44 -21.51 1.68
C LEU A 144 -15.60 -21.03 0.22
N GLU A 145 -16.35 -21.77 -0.61
CA GLU A 145 -16.61 -21.36 -2.00
C GLU A 145 -17.35 -20.00 -2.07
N TYR A 146 -18.28 -19.74 -1.15
CA TYR A 146 -18.95 -18.44 -1.05
C TYR A 146 -17.97 -17.29 -0.80
N TYR A 147 -17.05 -17.45 0.16
CA TYR A 147 -16.05 -16.44 0.46
C TYR A 147 -15.01 -16.30 -0.65
N ILE A 148 -14.58 -17.41 -1.27
CA ILE A 148 -13.69 -17.39 -2.43
C ILE A 148 -14.30 -16.57 -3.56
N GLU A 149 -15.58 -16.74 -3.88
CA GLU A 149 -16.25 -15.97 -4.93
C GLU A 149 -16.29 -14.47 -4.62
N ARG A 150 -16.58 -14.09 -3.37
CA ARG A 150 -16.54 -12.68 -2.92
C ARG A 150 -15.14 -12.08 -3.01
N GLN A 151 -14.13 -12.83 -2.57
CA GLN A 151 -12.74 -12.41 -2.63
C GLN A 151 -12.25 -12.31 -4.07
N CYS A 152 -12.63 -13.23 -4.95
CA CYS A 152 -12.31 -13.16 -6.37
C CYS A 152 -12.91 -11.91 -7.01
N LEU A 153 -14.14 -11.52 -6.65
CA LEU A 153 -14.73 -10.26 -7.10
C LEU A 153 -13.88 -9.04 -6.69
N LEU A 154 -13.47 -8.96 -5.41
CA LEU A 154 -12.61 -7.87 -4.95
C LEU A 154 -11.22 -7.88 -5.61
N LYS A 155 -10.63 -9.06 -5.81
CA LYS A 155 -9.36 -9.22 -6.54
C LYS A 155 -9.48 -8.78 -8.00
N CYS A 156 -10.61 -9.03 -8.67
CA CYS A 156 -10.88 -8.50 -10.01
C CYS A 156 -10.86 -6.97 -10.00
N ILE A 157 -11.55 -6.34 -9.03
CA ILE A 157 -11.57 -4.87 -8.90
C ILE A 157 -10.15 -4.33 -8.66
N ARG A 158 -9.40 -4.95 -7.74
CA ARG A 158 -7.99 -4.62 -7.48
C ARG A 158 -7.16 -4.67 -8.76
N GLN A 159 -7.31 -5.73 -9.55
CA GLN A 159 -6.56 -5.92 -10.78
C GLN A 159 -6.95 -4.89 -11.86
N ILE A 160 -8.23 -4.52 -11.98
CA ILE A 160 -8.70 -3.45 -12.86
C ILE A 160 -8.02 -2.12 -12.50
N LEU A 161 -7.99 -1.76 -11.21
CA LEU A 161 -7.34 -0.53 -10.75
C LEU A 161 -5.83 -0.56 -10.98
N MET A 162 -5.15 -1.68 -10.67
CA MET A 162 -3.71 -1.81 -10.93
C MET A 162 -3.36 -1.65 -12.42
N HIS A 163 -4.14 -2.25 -13.32
CA HIS A 163 -3.96 -2.08 -14.77
C HIS A 163 -4.18 -0.63 -15.22
N ALA A 164 -5.13 0.08 -14.61
CA ALA A 164 -5.39 1.48 -14.91
C ALA A 164 -4.29 2.44 -14.41
N LEU A 165 -3.58 2.07 -13.34
CA LEU A 165 -2.50 2.87 -12.75
C LEU A 165 -1.13 2.64 -13.42
N TYR A 166 -0.99 1.62 -14.26
CA TYR A 166 0.28 1.30 -14.91
C TYR A 166 0.65 2.35 -15.97
N PRO A 167 1.86 2.94 -15.97
CA PRO A 167 2.22 4.05 -16.88
C PRO A 167 2.06 3.73 -18.37
N GLY A 168 2.26 2.45 -18.75
CA GLY A 168 2.11 1.99 -20.13
C GLY A 168 0.67 2.06 -20.67
N THR A 169 -0.36 2.09 -19.82
CA THR A 169 -1.77 2.15 -20.24
C THR A 169 -2.29 3.58 -20.42
N ARG A 170 -1.54 4.61 -19.98
CA ARG A 170 -1.85 6.05 -20.18
C ARG A 170 -1.53 6.56 -21.59
N SER A 171 -0.68 5.85 -22.34
CA SER A 171 -0.21 6.26 -23.68
C SER A 171 -1.26 6.10 -24.80
N GLU A 172 -2.31 5.31 -24.58
CA GLU A 172 -3.35 5.07 -25.57
C GLU A 172 -4.65 5.73 -25.11
N GLU A 173 -5.12 6.74 -25.86
CA GLU A 173 -6.49 7.24 -25.74
C GLU A 173 -7.46 6.05 -25.84
N GLY A 174 -8.05 5.63 -24.70
CA GLY A 174 -9.17 4.69 -24.67
C GLY A 174 -8.85 3.21 -24.43
N SER A 175 -7.99 2.87 -23.46
CA SER A 175 -7.96 1.48 -22.96
C SER A 175 -9.27 1.18 -22.20
N GLY A 176 -9.96 0.09 -22.56
CA GLY A 176 -11.26 -0.24 -21.94
C GLY A 176 -11.19 -0.51 -20.44
N VAL A 177 -10.00 -0.78 -19.90
CA VAL A 177 -9.74 -0.95 -18.46
C VAL A 177 -9.70 0.37 -17.74
N LEU A 178 -9.04 1.39 -18.31
CA LEU A 178 -8.99 2.73 -17.73
C LEU A 178 -10.39 3.35 -17.67
N GLU A 179 -11.18 3.20 -18.74
CA GLU A 179 -12.58 3.63 -18.76
C GLU A 179 -13.40 2.94 -17.66
N GLU A 180 -13.21 1.63 -17.46
CA GLU A 180 -13.92 0.89 -16.43
C GLU A 180 -13.51 1.34 -15.03
N ALA A 181 -12.21 1.49 -14.76
CA ALA A 181 -11.70 2.00 -13.49
C ALA A 181 -12.29 3.38 -13.16
N GLN A 182 -12.28 4.31 -14.12
CA GLN A 182 -12.87 5.65 -13.96
C GLN A 182 -14.38 5.59 -13.69
N ARG A 183 -15.10 4.68 -14.35
CA ARG A 183 -16.53 4.46 -14.10
C ARG A 183 -16.81 3.90 -12.72
N LEU A 184 -15.94 3.04 -12.19
CA LEU A 184 -16.08 2.52 -10.83
C LEU A 184 -15.87 3.63 -9.79
N ILE A 185 -14.80 4.42 -9.94
CA ILE A 185 -14.48 5.54 -9.04
C ILE A 185 -15.61 6.57 -9.07
N SER A 186 -15.99 7.07 -10.26
CA SER A 186 -17.08 8.03 -10.42
C SER A 186 -18.47 7.48 -10.03
N GLY A 187 -18.63 6.16 -10.08
CA GLY A 187 -19.85 5.46 -9.63
C GLY A 187 -19.97 5.35 -8.10
N GLY A 188 -18.94 5.77 -7.35
CA GLY A 188 -18.93 5.72 -5.88
C GLY A 188 -18.55 4.36 -5.32
N LEU A 189 -17.72 3.58 -6.03
CA LEU A 189 -17.15 2.31 -5.54
C LEU A 189 -16.58 2.46 -4.12
N GLU A 190 -15.87 3.56 -3.91
CA GLU A 190 -15.30 3.98 -2.63
C GLU A 190 -16.31 3.93 -1.47
N SER A 191 -17.40 4.70 -1.61
CA SER A 191 -18.44 4.81 -0.58
C SER A 191 -19.08 3.47 -0.24
N LYS A 192 -19.18 2.57 -1.23
CA LYS A 192 -19.76 1.24 -1.06
C LYS A 192 -18.80 0.30 -0.34
N LEU A 193 -17.52 0.31 -0.71
CA LEU A 193 -16.48 -0.44 -0.01
C LEU A 193 -16.33 0.02 1.45
N LEU A 194 -16.41 1.33 1.71
CA LEU A 194 -16.44 1.87 3.07
C LEU A 194 -17.67 1.40 3.85
N SER A 195 -18.85 1.40 3.23
CA SER A 195 -20.07 0.88 3.86
C SER A 195 -19.91 -0.61 4.23
N VAL A 196 -19.41 -1.43 3.30
CA VAL A 196 -19.15 -2.86 3.54
C VAL A 196 -18.16 -3.04 4.70
N PHE A 197 -17.07 -2.27 4.70
CA PHE A 197 -16.06 -2.31 5.75
C PHE A 197 -16.64 -1.92 7.11
N GLN A 198 -17.46 -0.86 7.18
CA GLN A 198 -18.15 -0.46 8.41
C GLN A 198 -19.13 -1.53 8.90
N ASP A 199 -19.84 -2.19 7.99
CA ASP A 199 -20.75 -3.29 8.30
C ASP A 199 -19.98 -4.50 8.85
N HIS A 200 -18.83 -4.85 8.29
CA HIS A 200 -17.95 -5.91 8.82
C HIS A 200 -17.47 -5.61 10.24
N LEU A 201 -17.00 -4.39 10.50
CA LEU A 201 -16.54 -3.97 11.83
C LEU A 201 -17.68 -3.94 12.87
N SER A 202 -18.91 -3.72 12.41
CA SER A 202 -20.12 -3.65 13.25
C SER A 202 -20.82 -5.00 13.40
N ALA A 203 -20.48 -5.98 12.55
CA ALA A 203 -21.11 -7.28 12.53
C ALA A 203 -20.91 -7.99 13.88
N ASN A 204 -22.01 -8.54 14.40
CA ASN A 204 -21.97 -9.49 15.51
C ASN A 204 -22.16 -10.89 14.95
N TYR A 205 -21.51 -11.87 15.57
CA TYR A 205 -21.63 -13.26 15.14
C TYR A 205 -23.08 -13.76 15.25
N PRO A 206 -23.55 -14.62 14.33
CA PRO A 206 -24.82 -15.34 14.50
C PRO A 206 -24.71 -16.27 15.72
N GLU A 207 -25.59 -16.11 16.72
CA GLU A 207 -25.55 -16.85 18.01
C GLU A 207 -25.65 -18.39 17.88
N GLN A 208 -25.92 -18.91 16.67
CA GLN A 208 -26.23 -20.31 16.38
C GLN A 208 -25.11 -21.02 15.59
N MET A 209 -23.97 -20.34 15.36
CA MET A 209 -22.87 -20.85 14.54
C MET A 209 -21.91 -21.72 15.38
N ASP A 210 -21.50 -22.86 14.82
CA ASP A 210 -20.50 -23.76 15.44
C ASP A 210 -19.12 -23.09 15.52
N VAL A 211 -18.27 -23.55 16.45
CA VAL A 211 -16.95 -22.94 16.73
C VAL A 211 -16.03 -23.02 15.50
N ASP A 212 -16.08 -24.13 14.75
CA ASP A 212 -15.27 -24.31 13.55
C ASP A 212 -15.74 -23.37 12.42
N PHE A 213 -17.06 -23.20 12.25
CA PHE A 213 -17.63 -22.23 11.31
C PHE A 213 -17.28 -20.79 11.67
N TYR A 214 -17.20 -20.47 12.96
CA TYR A 214 -16.82 -19.14 13.42
C TYR A 214 -15.38 -18.80 13.05
N THR A 215 -14.46 -19.76 13.17
CA THR A 215 -13.05 -19.57 12.81
C THR A 215 -12.93 -19.32 11.30
N LEU A 216 -13.56 -20.15 10.48
CA LEU A 216 -13.61 -19.96 9.03
C LEU A 216 -14.20 -18.59 8.67
N TRP A 217 -15.37 -18.24 9.22
CA TRP A 217 -16.00 -16.95 8.98
C TRP A 217 -15.05 -15.77 9.29
N ALA A 218 -14.39 -15.78 10.44
CA ALA A 218 -13.52 -14.69 10.84
C ALA A 218 -12.29 -14.55 9.93
N GLU A 219 -11.67 -15.66 9.55
CA GLU A 219 -10.51 -15.66 8.66
C GLU A 219 -10.89 -15.14 7.26
N GLU A 220 -12.00 -15.61 6.71
CA GLU A 220 -12.46 -15.20 5.39
C GLU A 220 -12.91 -13.73 5.34
N ILE A 221 -13.57 -13.23 6.39
CA ILE A 221 -13.92 -11.80 6.53
C ILE A 221 -12.66 -10.94 6.64
N LEU A 222 -11.63 -11.36 7.37
CA LEU A 222 -10.36 -10.63 7.46
C LEU A 222 -9.62 -10.58 6.13
N ILE A 223 -9.66 -11.65 5.33
CA ILE A 223 -9.11 -11.63 3.97
C ILE A 223 -9.89 -10.61 3.12
N GLU A 224 -11.22 -10.61 3.24
CA GLU A 224 -12.07 -9.66 2.54
C GLU A 224 -11.79 -8.21 2.95
N GLU A 225 -11.63 -7.92 4.25
CA GLU A 225 -11.26 -6.60 4.77
C GLU A 225 -9.91 -6.12 4.22
N ASN A 226 -8.89 -6.99 4.16
CA ASN A 226 -7.60 -6.63 3.56
C ASN A 226 -7.74 -6.31 2.07
N LEU A 227 -8.53 -7.09 1.32
CA LEU A 227 -8.79 -6.82 -0.09
C LEU A 227 -9.54 -5.50 -0.29
N ILE A 228 -10.51 -5.20 0.57
CA ILE A 228 -11.23 -3.91 0.55
C ILE A 228 -10.24 -2.77 0.77
N LEU A 229 -9.37 -2.87 1.77
CA LEU A 229 -8.36 -1.84 2.06
C LEU A 229 -7.34 -1.69 0.93
N GLU A 230 -6.93 -2.78 0.26
CA GLU A 230 -6.08 -2.71 -0.93
C GLU A 230 -6.76 -1.99 -2.09
N VAL A 231 -8.02 -2.32 -2.36
CA VAL A 231 -8.80 -1.66 -3.42
C VAL A 231 -9.01 -0.18 -3.11
N LEU A 232 -9.33 0.14 -1.85
CA LEU A 232 -9.43 1.52 -1.37
C LEU A 232 -8.10 2.26 -1.53
N PHE A 233 -6.98 1.68 -1.14
CA PHE A 233 -5.66 2.30 -1.33
C PHE A 233 -5.38 2.61 -2.81
N LEU A 234 -5.65 1.67 -3.71
CA LEU A 234 -5.49 1.90 -5.15
C LEU A 234 -6.44 2.98 -5.69
N ALA A 235 -7.66 3.07 -5.15
CA ALA A 235 -8.60 4.13 -5.52
C ALA A 235 -8.18 5.51 -4.97
N TYR A 236 -7.56 5.57 -3.77
CA TYR A 236 -7.12 6.81 -3.12
C TYR A 236 -5.74 7.29 -3.50
N TYR A 237 -4.97 6.51 -4.25
CA TYR A 237 -3.74 7.00 -4.87
C TYR A 237 -3.97 8.27 -5.73
N GLU A 238 -5.22 8.65 -6.02
CA GLU A 238 -5.58 9.93 -6.64
C GLU A 238 -6.55 10.83 -5.81
N THR A 239 -7.01 10.47 -4.59
CA THR A 239 -7.90 11.35 -3.77
C THR A 239 -7.92 11.04 -2.26
N PRO A 240 -8.20 12.02 -1.36
CA PRO A 240 -8.16 11.83 0.10
C PRO A 240 -9.51 11.57 0.79
N LEU A 241 -9.47 11.02 2.03
CA LEU A 241 -10.64 10.54 2.79
C LEU A 241 -10.57 10.87 4.31
N PRO A 242 -11.72 11.04 5.02
CA PRO A 242 -11.78 11.10 6.48
C PRO A 242 -12.41 9.84 7.15
N GLY A 243 -11.88 9.40 8.31
CA GLY A 243 -12.59 8.47 9.21
C GLY A 243 -11.75 7.71 10.25
N SER A 244 -12.37 7.38 11.39
CA SER A 244 -11.79 6.64 12.54
C SER A 244 -12.38 5.22 12.63
N TYR A 245 -11.54 4.19 12.84
CA TYR A 245 -11.94 2.77 12.81
C TYR A 245 -11.32 1.94 13.97
N ASN A 246 -12.03 0.91 14.44
CA ASN A 246 -11.65 0.12 15.62
C ASN A 246 -11.65 -1.40 15.34
N PHE A 247 -10.47 -1.99 15.14
CA PHE A 247 -10.23 -3.38 14.73
C PHE A 247 -10.25 -4.42 15.87
N GLY A 248 -10.64 -4.03 17.08
CA GLY A 248 -10.41 -4.83 18.30
C GLY A 248 -11.18 -6.16 18.42
N LYS A 249 -12.11 -6.48 17.52
CA LYS A 249 -13.05 -7.61 17.69
C LYS A 249 -12.72 -8.90 16.93
N LEU A 250 -11.73 -8.90 16.02
CA LEU A 250 -11.49 -10.02 15.08
C LEU A 250 -10.19 -10.82 15.37
N ALA A 251 -9.46 -10.50 16.43
CA ALA A 251 -8.16 -11.11 16.75
C ALA A 251 -8.31 -12.45 17.50
N ILE A 252 -8.68 -13.52 16.77
CA ILE A 252 -8.96 -14.85 17.36
C ILE A 252 -7.95 -15.95 16.96
N SER A 253 -7.15 -15.75 15.91
CA SER A 253 -6.05 -16.64 15.48
C SER A 253 -4.75 -15.87 15.23
N PRO A 254 -3.56 -16.51 15.27
CA PRO A 254 -2.29 -15.86 14.94
C PRO A 254 -2.26 -15.27 13.51
N GLU A 255 -2.90 -15.95 12.57
CA GLU A 255 -3.09 -15.54 11.17
C GLU A 255 -4.00 -14.31 11.11
N ALA A 256 -5.12 -14.32 11.83
CA ALA A 256 -6.02 -13.18 11.98
C ALA A 256 -5.31 -11.96 12.59
N VAL A 257 -4.47 -12.16 13.62
CA VAL A 257 -3.67 -11.08 14.24
C VAL A 257 -2.69 -10.46 13.24
N ARG A 258 -2.04 -11.28 12.39
CA ARG A 258 -1.12 -10.77 11.35
C ARG A 258 -1.88 -10.00 10.27
N SER A 259 -3.03 -10.50 9.84
CA SER A 259 -3.91 -9.84 8.87
C SER A 259 -4.48 -8.52 9.40
N ILE A 260 -4.84 -8.45 10.69
CA ILE A 260 -5.27 -7.20 11.35
C ILE A 260 -4.12 -6.20 11.41
N TYR A 261 -2.91 -6.66 11.73
CA TYR A 261 -1.74 -5.78 11.72
C TYR A 261 -1.47 -5.22 10.32
N HIS A 262 -1.59 -6.04 9.28
CA HIS A 262 -1.45 -5.62 7.90
C HIS A 262 -2.52 -4.58 7.50
N ALA A 263 -3.80 -4.87 7.78
CA ALA A 263 -4.91 -3.94 7.56
C ALA A 263 -4.71 -2.59 8.27
N LYS A 264 -4.24 -2.60 9.52
CA LYS A 264 -3.91 -1.37 10.26
C LYS A 264 -2.79 -0.57 9.60
N VAL A 265 -1.74 -1.24 9.09
CA VAL A 265 -0.65 -0.57 8.38
C VAL A 265 -1.14 0.03 7.05
N GLN A 266 -2.00 -0.69 6.31
CA GLN A 266 -2.59 -0.16 5.08
C GLN A 266 -3.48 1.05 5.35
N LEU A 267 -4.36 0.99 6.35
CA LEU A 267 -5.18 2.12 6.75
C LEU A 267 -4.31 3.32 7.14
N LEU A 268 -3.24 3.08 7.90
CA LEU A 268 -2.29 4.12 8.29
C LEU A 268 -1.65 4.78 7.05
N LEU A 269 -1.24 3.99 6.06
CA LEU A 269 -0.66 4.50 4.81
C LEU A 269 -1.70 5.28 3.99
N ILE A 270 -2.95 4.80 3.91
CA ILE A 270 -4.06 5.55 3.30
C ILE A 270 -4.26 6.90 3.99
N LEU A 271 -4.27 6.92 5.32
CA LEU A 271 -4.44 8.16 6.09
C LEU A 271 -3.26 9.14 5.90
N ILE A 272 -2.03 8.63 5.81
CA ILE A 272 -0.85 9.46 5.53
C ILE A 272 -0.92 10.02 4.12
N GLU A 273 -1.26 9.19 3.13
CA GLU A 273 -1.39 9.60 1.74
C GLU A 273 -2.51 10.61 1.55
N ALA A 274 -3.64 10.42 2.24
CA ALA A 274 -4.76 11.35 2.21
C ALA A 274 -4.39 12.76 2.70
N LEU A 275 -3.30 12.93 3.47
CA LEU A 275 -2.81 14.26 3.85
C LEU A 275 -2.14 15.00 2.69
N ASP A 276 -1.80 14.30 1.61
CA ASP A 276 -1.14 14.82 0.41
C ASP A 276 0.07 15.69 0.76
N LEU A 277 0.98 15.07 1.54
CA LEU A 277 2.18 15.75 2.00
C LEU A 277 3.06 16.20 0.83
N GLU A 278 3.00 15.53 -0.32
CA GLU A 278 3.80 15.88 -1.49
C GLU A 278 3.39 17.25 -2.05
N ASN A 279 2.10 17.42 -2.32
CA ASN A 279 1.56 18.69 -2.80
C ASN A 279 1.71 19.80 -1.75
N LEU A 280 1.45 19.50 -0.46
CA LEU A 280 1.65 20.48 0.61
C LEU A 280 3.14 20.89 0.71
N PHE A 281 4.06 19.94 0.53
CA PHE A 281 5.49 20.22 0.56
C PHE A 281 5.94 21.01 -0.68
N GLN A 282 5.39 20.72 -1.85
CA GLN A 282 5.58 21.50 -3.08
C GLN A 282 5.09 22.94 -2.89
N MET A 283 3.93 23.13 -2.24
CA MET A 283 3.43 24.48 -1.94
C MET A 283 4.36 25.26 -1.02
N VAL A 284 4.97 24.62 -0.02
CA VAL A 284 5.99 25.26 0.82
C VAL A 284 7.22 25.63 0.00
N HIS A 285 7.70 24.72 -0.86
CA HIS A 285 8.83 24.96 -1.74
C HIS A 285 8.61 26.13 -2.71
N ASP A 286 7.41 26.22 -3.28
CA ASP A 286 7.05 27.23 -4.28
C ASP A 286 6.47 28.51 -3.67
N GLU A 287 6.43 28.62 -2.34
CA GLU A 287 5.85 29.74 -1.59
C GLU A 287 4.37 30.00 -1.96
N ILE A 288 3.60 28.94 -2.26
CA ILE A 288 2.17 29.03 -2.63
C ILE A 288 1.31 29.16 -1.37
N PRO A 289 0.45 30.19 -1.25
CA PRO A 289 -0.43 30.33 -0.10
C PRO A 289 -1.46 29.19 0.03
N PHE A 290 -1.82 28.83 1.28
CA PHE A 290 -2.78 27.77 1.60
C PHE A 290 -4.14 27.88 0.87
N ARG A 291 -4.62 29.10 0.62
CA ARG A 291 -5.93 29.34 -0.05
C ARG A 291 -5.91 29.17 -1.57
N GLN A 292 -4.72 29.02 -2.16
CA GLN A 292 -4.53 28.96 -3.61
C GLN A 292 -4.01 27.61 -4.10
N GLY A 293 -3.46 26.78 -3.19
CA GLY A 293 -3.06 25.41 -3.49
C GLY A 293 -4.23 24.42 -3.49
N SER A 294 -4.00 23.27 -4.11
CA SER A 294 -4.95 22.16 -4.22
C SER A 294 -4.98 21.30 -2.95
N VAL A 295 -5.03 21.89 -1.75
CA VAL A 295 -5.20 21.10 -0.53
C VAL A 295 -6.67 20.77 -0.39
N ALA A 296 -7.02 19.48 -0.32
CA ALA A 296 -8.41 19.03 -0.25
C ALA A 296 -9.15 19.48 1.03
N PHE A 297 -8.41 19.86 2.08
CA PHE A 297 -8.96 20.16 3.40
C PHE A 297 -9.21 21.65 3.62
N SER A 298 -10.40 21.97 4.13
CA SER A 298 -10.71 23.27 4.70
C SER A 298 -10.11 23.41 6.11
N VAL A 299 -10.06 24.65 6.63
CA VAL A 299 -9.62 24.91 8.01
C VAL A 299 -10.48 24.18 9.04
N THR A 300 -11.78 24.00 8.76
CA THR A 300 -12.68 23.23 9.63
C THR A 300 -12.34 21.74 9.63
N ASP A 301 -11.99 21.17 8.47
CA ASP A 301 -11.58 19.76 8.38
C ASP A 301 -10.29 19.53 9.16
N VAL A 302 -9.31 20.44 9.06
CA VAL A 302 -8.06 20.38 9.82
C VAL A 302 -8.33 20.43 11.33
N GLN A 303 -9.26 21.26 11.81
CA GLN A 303 -9.62 21.31 13.22
C GLN A 303 -10.31 20.03 13.72
N GLU A 304 -11.17 19.43 12.91
CA GLU A 304 -11.83 18.17 13.24
C GLU A 304 -10.82 17.01 13.28
N MET A 305 -9.93 16.93 12.30
CA MET A 305 -8.85 15.96 12.25
C MET A 305 -7.89 16.13 13.44
N ASP A 306 -7.53 17.37 13.79
CA ASP A 306 -6.68 17.66 14.96
C ASP A 306 -7.32 17.15 16.26
N SER A 307 -8.63 17.36 16.42
CA SER A 307 -9.37 16.84 17.58
C SER A 307 -9.39 15.32 17.61
N MET A 308 -9.49 14.65 16.46
CA MET A 308 -9.48 13.18 16.38
C MET A 308 -8.08 12.61 16.68
N ILE A 309 -7.04 13.18 16.07
CA ILE A 309 -5.67 12.69 16.20
C ILE A 309 -5.12 12.96 17.60
N SER A 310 -5.48 14.09 18.20
CA SER A 310 -5.13 14.43 19.59
C SER A 310 -5.71 13.48 20.64
N CYS A 311 -6.69 12.64 20.27
CA CYS A 311 -7.21 11.60 21.16
C CYS A 311 -6.27 10.38 21.27
N PHE A 312 -5.32 10.19 20.36
CA PHE A 312 -4.38 9.07 20.41
C PHE A 312 -3.27 9.32 21.43
N ASN A 313 -2.95 8.28 22.21
CA ASN A 313 -1.83 8.30 23.13
C ASN A 313 -0.70 7.42 22.58
N ALA A 314 0.40 8.04 22.12
CA ALA A 314 1.54 7.33 21.53
C ALA A 314 2.18 6.27 22.46
N PHE A 315 1.97 6.36 23.78
CA PHE A 315 2.48 5.38 24.75
C PHE A 315 1.55 4.17 24.92
N GLU A 316 0.25 4.33 24.66
CA GLU A 316 -0.77 3.27 24.79
C GLU A 316 -1.07 2.60 23.44
N THR A 317 -1.15 3.39 22.37
CA THR A 317 -1.40 2.94 20.99
C THR A 317 -0.15 3.18 20.14
N LYS A 318 0.87 2.33 20.30
CA LYS A 318 2.14 2.49 19.59
C LYS A 318 1.98 2.46 18.07
N GLU A 319 0.98 1.75 17.55
CA GLU A 319 0.71 1.70 16.11
C GLU A 319 0.24 3.04 15.53
N ALA A 320 -0.29 3.95 16.36
CA ALA A 320 -0.69 5.30 15.92
C ALA A 320 0.50 6.28 15.82
N GLY A 321 1.69 5.88 16.27
CA GLY A 321 2.89 6.72 16.28
C GLY A 321 3.20 7.41 14.95
N PRO A 322 3.23 6.69 13.81
CA PRO A 322 3.48 7.32 12.52
C PRO A 322 2.39 8.33 12.15
N LEU A 323 1.10 8.05 12.41
CA LEU A 323 0.01 9.00 12.11
C LEU A 323 0.18 10.31 12.90
N ILE A 324 0.50 10.20 14.18
CA ILE A 324 0.73 11.36 15.06
C ILE A 324 1.92 12.18 14.53
N LEU A 325 3.00 11.50 14.12
CA LEU A 325 4.19 12.17 13.60
C LEU A 325 3.92 12.84 12.25
N THR A 326 3.22 12.16 11.34
CA THR A 326 2.77 12.70 10.05
C THR A 326 1.86 13.91 10.25
N TRP A 327 0.92 13.85 11.19
CA TRP A 327 0.06 14.99 11.51
C TRP A 327 0.86 16.18 12.05
N ALA A 328 1.84 15.94 12.91
CA ALA A 328 2.72 17.00 13.40
C ALA A 328 3.54 17.64 12.27
N VAL A 329 4.01 16.85 11.29
CA VAL A 329 4.68 17.34 10.07
C VAL A 329 3.71 18.17 9.23
N PHE A 330 2.50 17.67 8.98
CA PHE A 330 1.46 18.38 8.24
C PHE A 330 1.16 19.76 8.84
N LEU A 331 0.96 19.83 10.16
CA LEU A 331 0.75 21.10 10.88
C LEU A 331 1.95 22.05 10.76
N CYS A 332 3.18 21.51 10.80
CA CYS A 332 4.40 22.30 10.63
C CYS A 332 4.50 22.90 9.23
N LEU A 333 4.21 22.11 8.19
CA LEU A 333 4.20 22.57 6.80
C LEU A 333 3.13 23.63 6.57
N ILE A 334 1.89 23.42 7.04
CA ILE A 334 0.83 24.44 6.97
C ILE A 334 1.27 25.74 7.64
N SER A 335 1.90 25.64 8.81
CA SER A 335 2.39 26.81 9.56
C SER A 335 3.53 27.54 8.84
N SER A 336 4.20 26.88 7.89
CA SER A 336 5.30 27.45 7.10
C SER A 336 4.83 28.12 5.80
N LEU A 337 3.54 28.01 5.45
CA LEU A 337 2.98 28.63 4.25
C LEU A 337 2.79 30.15 4.43
N PRO A 338 2.97 30.95 3.37
CA PRO A 338 2.82 32.41 3.44
C PRO A 338 1.35 32.86 3.61
N GLU A 339 1.13 33.95 4.36
CA GLU A 339 -0.21 34.41 4.75
C GLU A 339 -1.00 35.20 3.66
N LYS A 340 -0.42 35.67 2.53
CA LYS A 340 -1.19 36.30 1.41
C LYS A 340 -0.43 36.72 0.12
N GLU A 341 -1.13 36.54 -1.03
CA GLU A 341 -1.02 37.09 -2.43
C GLU A 341 0.30 36.84 -3.23
N GLU A 342 0.38 36.48 -4.53
CA GLU A 342 -0.49 36.46 -5.73
C GLU A 342 0.03 35.38 -6.76
N ASN A 343 -0.88 34.67 -7.45
CA ASN A 343 -0.76 33.95 -8.77
C ASN A 343 0.44 33.02 -9.10
N ASN A 344 0.23 31.71 -9.30
CA ASN A 344 -0.11 31.02 -10.58
C ASN A 344 0.04 29.48 -10.52
N LEU A 345 -0.92 28.78 -11.18
CA LEU A 345 -0.88 27.48 -11.88
C LEU A 345 0.04 26.35 -11.37
N LEU A 346 -0.57 25.35 -10.71
CA LEU A 346 0.01 24.02 -10.48
C LEU A 346 -0.16 23.14 -11.72
N LYS A 347 0.95 22.51 -12.14
CA LYS A 347 0.95 21.37 -13.05
C LYS A 347 0.77 20.08 -12.24
N GLU A 348 -0.04 19.18 -12.76
CA GLU A 348 -0.14 17.80 -12.30
C GLU A 348 1.23 17.12 -12.40
N ILE A 349 1.67 16.50 -11.30
CA ILE A 349 2.86 15.66 -11.26
C ILE A 349 2.42 14.25 -11.65
N ASP A 350 3.09 13.70 -12.68
CA ASP A 350 2.86 12.35 -13.16
C ASP A 350 3.55 11.37 -12.19
N HIS A 351 2.76 10.62 -11.44
CA HIS A 351 3.29 9.57 -10.58
C HIS A 351 3.50 8.28 -11.38
N ASP A 352 4.73 8.01 -11.80
CA ASP A 352 5.14 6.68 -12.29
C ASP A 352 5.19 5.71 -11.11
N SER A 353 4.29 4.72 -11.05
CA SER A 353 4.31 3.68 -10.01
C SER A 353 4.34 2.26 -10.60
N ASP A 354 5.28 1.46 -10.10
CA ASP A 354 5.50 0.04 -10.44
C ASP A 354 4.71 -0.93 -9.52
N GLY A 355 3.58 -0.46 -8.94
CA GLY A 355 2.67 -1.27 -8.11
C GLY A 355 2.54 -0.81 -6.65
N PRO A 356 1.73 -1.51 -5.83
CA PRO A 356 1.31 -1.03 -4.51
C PRO A 356 2.45 -0.90 -3.49
N ILE A 357 3.50 -1.73 -3.57
CA ILE A 357 4.65 -1.67 -2.67
C ILE A 357 5.48 -0.40 -2.92
N ALA A 358 5.77 -0.12 -4.20
CA ALA A 358 6.45 1.11 -4.61
C ALA A 358 5.64 2.35 -4.23
N GLY A 359 4.30 2.28 -4.36
CA GLY A 359 3.38 3.31 -3.87
C GLY A 359 3.56 3.57 -2.37
N TYR A 360 3.48 2.53 -1.52
CA TYR A 360 3.69 2.67 -0.08
C TYR A 360 5.07 3.23 0.29
N GLN A 361 6.13 2.82 -0.41
CA GLN A 361 7.47 3.36 -0.19
C GLN A 361 7.57 4.83 -0.62
N SER A 362 6.87 5.25 -1.67
CA SER A 362 6.78 6.65 -2.08
C SER A 362 6.12 7.50 -0.99
N VAL A 363 4.98 7.06 -0.44
CA VAL A 363 4.30 7.76 0.68
C VAL A 363 5.24 7.92 1.87
N LEU A 364 5.93 6.85 2.26
CA LEU A 364 6.88 6.87 3.36
C LEU A 364 8.09 7.76 3.07
N ARG A 365 8.61 7.76 1.84
CA ARG A 365 9.70 8.63 1.39
C ARG A 365 9.31 10.10 1.56
N THR A 366 8.15 10.48 1.03
CA THR A 366 7.63 11.85 1.11
C THR A 366 7.44 12.27 2.56
N PHE A 367 6.84 11.42 3.38
CA PHE A 367 6.70 11.68 4.82
C PHE A 367 8.06 11.88 5.52
N VAL A 368 9.02 10.97 5.34
CA VAL A 368 10.34 11.07 5.99
C VAL A 368 11.09 12.32 5.52
N SER A 369 10.98 12.66 4.24
CA SER A 369 11.60 13.89 3.72
C SER A 369 10.98 15.16 4.32
N ALA A 370 9.66 15.24 4.33
CA ALA A 370 8.92 16.34 4.96
C ALA A 370 9.24 16.45 6.45
N PHE A 371 9.41 15.32 7.15
CA PHE A 371 9.87 15.28 8.53
C PHE A 371 11.29 15.86 8.70
N ILE A 372 12.22 15.48 7.82
CA ILE A 372 13.60 16.02 7.82
C ILE A 372 13.60 17.53 7.61
N ALA A 373 12.80 18.02 6.66
CA ALA A 373 12.66 19.44 6.37
C ALA A 373 12.05 20.21 7.54
N SER A 374 10.90 19.75 8.05
CA SER A 374 10.08 20.45 9.05
C SER A 374 10.82 20.67 10.37
N TYR A 375 11.67 19.73 10.76
CA TYR A 375 12.40 19.79 12.03
C TYR A 375 13.88 20.12 11.88
N GLU A 376 14.33 20.53 10.68
CA GLU A 376 15.74 20.83 10.37
C GLU A 376 16.70 19.74 10.89
N ILE A 377 16.29 18.49 10.69
CA ILE A 377 16.90 17.28 11.26
C ILE A 377 18.39 17.15 10.93
N SER A 378 18.81 17.72 9.82
CA SER A 378 20.18 17.78 9.34
C SER A 378 21.14 18.50 10.31
N LEU A 379 20.63 19.34 11.23
CA LEU A 379 21.45 20.21 12.08
C LEU A 379 21.60 19.74 13.55
N GLN A 380 20.76 18.85 14.10
CA GLN A 380 20.66 18.69 15.57
C GLN A 380 20.38 17.28 16.14
N PHE A 381 20.78 16.16 15.49
CA PHE A 381 20.48 14.86 16.09
C PHE A 381 21.45 14.34 17.15
N GLU A 382 20.87 13.81 18.24
CA GLU A 382 21.48 12.73 19.02
C GLU A 382 21.68 11.48 18.13
N ASP A 383 22.85 10.84 18.23
CA ASP A 383 23.29 9.74 17.36
C ASP A 383 22.28 8.58 17.19
N LYS A 384 21.45 8.33 18.20
CA LYS A 384 20.49 7.21 18.18
C LYS A 384 19.38 7.43 17.17
N ASN A 385 18.85 8.64 17.08
CA ASN A 385 17.70 8.91 16.23
C ASN A 385 18.12 9.06 14.76
N LEU A 386 19.31 9.62 14.50
CA LEU A 386 19.90 9.63 13.15
C LEU A 386 19.99 8.20 12.59
N LYS A 387 20.44 7.23 13.40
CA LYS A 387 20.52 5.82 12.98
C LYS A 387 19.16 5.22 12.63
N VAL A 388 18.12 5.53 13.39
CA VAL A 388 16.76 5.07 13.09
C VAL A 388 16.26 5.65 11.78
N ILE A 389 16.47 6.95 11.53
CA ILE A 389 16.09 7.60 10.27
C ILE A 389 16.82 6.97 9.08
N LEU A 390 18.13 6.75 9.21
CA LEU A 390 18.91 6.09 8.16
C LEU A 390 18.45 4.65 7.92
N GLU A 391 18.10 3.91 8.97
CA GLU A 391 17.55 2.56 8.83
C GLU A 391 16.21 2.56 8.08
N ILE A 392 15.33 3.53 8.36
CA ILE A 392 14.06 3.70 7.64
C ILE A 392 14.31 4.04 6.18
N LEU A 393 15.16 5.03 5.89
CA LEU A 393 15.52 5.42 4.52
C LEU A 393 16.11 4.24 3.75
N CYS A 394 17.00 3.46 4.37
CA CYS A 394 17.56 2.26 3.73
C CYS A 394 16.50 1.22 3.38
N LYS A 395 15.43 1.09 4.20
CA LYS A 395 14.32 0.17 3.91
C LYS A 395 13.40 0.70 2.80
N ILE A 396 13.28 2.02 2.66
CA ILE A 396 12.47 2.66 1.62
C ILE A 396 13.11 2.46 0.24
N TYR A 397 14.41 2.76 0.09
CA TYR A 397 15.08 2.72 -1.23
C TYR A 397 15.60 1.33 -1.64
N ARG A 398 15.85 0.43 -0.69
CA ARG A 398 16.39 -0.91 -1.03
C ARG A 398 15.42 -1.68 -1.93
N GLY A 399 15.93 -2.16 -3.05
CA GLY A 399 15.16 -2.85 -4.08
C GLY A 399 14.36 -1.95 -5.03
N GLU A 400 14.34 -0.63 -4.83
CA GLU A 400 13.48 0.30 -5.57
C GLU A 400 14.29 1.22 -6.51
N GLU A 401 14.53 0.75 -7.74
CA GLU A 401 15.29 1.52 -8.75
C GLU A 401 14.62 2.85 -9.11
N SER A 402 13.29 2.89 -9.24
CA SER A 402 12.53 4.11 -9.58
C SER A 402 12.72 5.22 -8.53
N LEU A 403 12.62 4.88 -7.24
CA LEU A 403 12.87 5.82 -6.15
C LEU A 403 14.33 6.27 -6.10
N CYS A 404 15.27 5.36 -6.37
CA CYS A 404 16.69 5.72 -6.46
C CYS A 404 16.95 6.70 -7.62
N ILE A 405 16.27 6.52 -8.77
CA ILE A 405 16.36 7.45 -9.89
C ILE A 405 15.85 8.84 -9.49
N GLN A 406 14.67 8.91 -8.87
CA GLN A 406 14.10 10.19 -8.40
C GLN A 406 14.99 10.88 -7.36
N PHE A 407 15.62 10.12 -6.47
CA PHE A 407 16.57 10.67 -5.50
C PHE A 407 17.74 11.40 -6.15
N TRP A 408 18.34 10.79 -7.18
CA TRP A 408 19.50 11.34 -7.88
C TRP A 408 19.12 12.41 -8.91
N ASP A 409 17.84 12.53 -9.26
CA ASP A 409 17.33 13.65 -10.01
C ASP A 409 17.41 14.94 -9.19
N ARG A 410 18.09 15.95 -9.75
CA ARG A 410 18.28 17.25 -9.11
C ARG A 410 16.99 18.06 -9.06
N GLU A 411 16.02 17.75 -9.92
CA GLU A 411 14.75 18.44 -10.00
C GLU A 411 13.74 17.93 -8.95
N SER A 412 13.96 16.74 -8.36
CA SER A 412 13.12 16.21 -7.27
C SER A 412 13.25 17.09 -6.02
N PHE A 413 12.27 17.94 -5.75
CA PHE A 413 12.22 18.73 -4.52
C PHE A 413 11.98 17.84 -3.29
N VAL A 414 11.19 16.76 -3.44
CA VAL A 414 10.89 15.79 -2.37
C VAL A 414 12.17 15.19 -1.82
N ASP A 415 13.14 14.83 -2.65
CA ASP A 415 14.38 14.21 -2.17
C ASP A 415 15.43 15.24 -1.66
N GLY A 416 15.16 16.54 -1.76
CA GLY A 416 16.06 17.62 -1.34
C GLY A 416 16.56 17.49 0.11
N PRO A 417 15.67 17.39 1.11
CA PRO A 417 16.05 17.19 2.52
C PRO A 417 16.87 15.92 2.76
N ILE A 418 16.54 14.83 2.07
CA ILE A 418 17.27 13.55 2.17
C ILE A 418 18.68 13.71 1.56
N ARG A 419 18.81 14.42 0.44
CA ARG A 419 20.12 14.77 -0.14
C ARG A 419 20.94 15.65 0.79
N CYS A 420 20.34 16.61 1.49
CA CYS A 420 21.02 17.40 2.51
C CYS A 420 21.58 16.50 3.62
N LEU A 421 20.82 15.49 4.06
CA LEU A 421 21.30 14.51 5.02
C LEU A 421 22.48 13.68 4.48
N LEU A 422 22.42 13.23 3.22
CA LEU A 422 23.53 12.54 2.56
C LEU A 422 24.78 13.44 2.48
N CYS A 423 24.63 14.71 2.11
CA CYS A 423 25.72 15.68 2.07
C CYS A 423 26.32 15.94 3.47
N ASN A 424 25.53 15.87 4.54
CA ASN A 424 26.07 15.98 5.89
C ASN A 424 26.88 14.74 6.30
N LEU A 425 26.46 13.54 5.88
CA LEU A 425 27.23 12.31 6.10
C LEU A 425 28.54 12.31 5.31
N GLU A 426 28.52 12.78 4.06
CA GLU A 426 29.73 13.03 3.28
C GLU A 426 30.58 14.12 3.93
N GLY A 427 29.92 15.15 4.49
CA GLY A 427 30.45 16.18 5.38
C GLY A 427 31.43 15.62 6.42
N GLU A 428 31.01 14.55 7.07
CA GLU A 428 31.73 13.86 8.15
C GLU A 428 32.56 12.67 7.65
N PHE A 429 32.65 12.37 6.36
CA PHE A 429 33.44 11.23 5.87
C PHE A 429 34.95 11.44 6.06
N PRO A 430 35.76 10.45 6.52
CA PRO A 430 35.42 9.07 6.87
C PRO A 430 35.07 8.81 8.36
N PHE A 431 34.72 9.84 9.14
CA PHE A 431 34.32 9.67 10.53
C PHE A 431 33.02 8.85 10.68
N ARG A 432 32.02 9.08 9.82
CA ARG A 432 30.76 8.30 9.76
C ARG A 432 30.66 7.38 8.55
N THR A 433 31.72 6.62 8.27
CA THR A 433 31.74 5.74 7.09
C THR A 433 30.60 4.73 7.07
N ILE A 434 30.23 4.14 8.21
CA ILE A 434 29.20 3.09 8.25
C ILE A 434 27.86 3.67 7.80
N GLU A 435 27.46 4.79 8.40
CA GLU A 435 26.20 5.48 8.09
C GLU A 435 26.17 5.95 6.63
N LEU A 436 27.26 6.53 6.12
CA LEU A 436 27.35 6.97 4.73
C LEU A 436 27.23 5.81 3.74
N VAL A 437 28.04 4.76 3.93
CA VAL A 437 28.06 3.60 3.02
C VAL A 437 26.74 2.85 3.07
N GLN A 438 26.13 2.71 4.26
CA GLN A 438 24.83 2.06 4.41
C GLN A 438 23.75 2.77 3.57
N LEU A 439 23.68 4.10 3.64
CA LEU A 439 22.72 4.87 2.86
C LEU A 439 23.03 4.81 1.35
N LEU A 440 24.28 5.03 0.95
CA LEU A 440 24.68 4.94 -0.47
C LEU A 440 24.43 3.56 -1.07
N SER A 441 24.56 2.49 -0.28
CA SER A 441 24.26 1.12 -0.75
C SER A 441 22.76 0.90 -1.00
N ALA A 442 21.88 1.61 -0.29
CA ALA A 442 20.45 1.56 -0.57
C ALA A 442 20.06 2.44 -1.76
N LEU A 443 20.84 3.49 -2.06
CA LEU A 443 20.60 4.45 -3.14
C LEU A 443 21.24 4.04 -4.48
N CYS A 444 21.76 2.82 -4.59
CA CYS A 444 22.46 2.33 -5.78
C CYS A 444 21.69 1.22 -6.53
N GLU A 445 20.39 1.08 -6.31
CA GLU A 445 19.57 0.09 -7.00
C GLU A 445 19.35 0.54 -8.45
N GLY A 446 19.90 -0.22 -9.40
CA GLY A 446 19.88 0.14 -10.82
C GLY A 446 21.21 0.64 -11.37
N ALA A 447 21.38 0.57 -12.70
CA ALA A 447 22.65 0.88 -13.34
C ALA A 447 23.00 2.38 -13.24
N TRP A 448 22.01 3.26 -13.47
CA TRP A 448 22.23 4.70 -13.40
C TRP A 448 22.40 5.22 -11.97
N PRO A 449 21.56 4.82 -10.97
CA PRO A 449 21.82 5.17 -9.57
C PRO A 449 23.17 4.69 -9.04
N ALA A 450 23.63 3.49 -9.44
CA ALA A 450 24.97 3.01 -9.08
C ALA A 450 26.09 3.90 -9.65
N GLU A 451 25.95 4.37 -10.89
CA GLU A 451 26.87 5.34 -11.48
C GLU A 451 26.85 6.68 -10.72
N CYS A 452 25.67 7.16 -10.30
CA CYS A 452 25.53 8.36 -9.49
C CYS A 452 26.26 8.23 -8.14
N VAL A 453 26.12 7.09 -7.45
CA VAL A 453 26.82 6.79 -6.19
C VAL A 453 28.33 6.77 -6.39
N PHE A 454 28.81 6.10 -7.44
CA PHE A 454 30.24 6.10 -7.78
C PHE A 454 30.75 7.52 -8.01
N ASN A 455 30.05 8.31 -8.84
CA ASN A 455 30.41 9.69 -9.14
C ASN A 455 30.36 10.59 -7.89
N PHE A 456 29.41 10.37 -6.99
CA PHE A 456 29.29 11.10 -5.73
C PHE A 456 30.50 10.87 -4.83
N LEU A 457 30.92 9.60 -4.67
CA LEU A 457 32.11 9.24 -3.90
C LEU A 457 33.40 9.67 -4.58
N ASP A 458 33.52 9.55 -5.89
CA ASP A 458 34.73 9.94 -6.62
C ASP A 458 34.97 11.45 -6.55
N LYS A 459 33.88 12.23 -6.53
CA LYS A 459 33.90 13.70 -6.45
C LYS A 459 33.78 14.24 -5.02
N SER A 460 33.72 13.38 -3.99
CA SER A 460 33.59 13.81 -2.59
C SER A 460 34.77 14.70 -2.20
N VAL A 461 34.53 15.88 -1.64
CA VAL A 461 35.54 16.95 -1.53
C VAL A 461 36.00 17.11 -0.08
N GLY A 462 37.05 16.40 0.32
CA GLY A 462 37.68 16.58 1.62
C GLY A 462 37.48 15.39 2.56
N LEU A 463 38.32 15.33 3.58
CA LEU A 463 38.31 14.25 4.57
C LEU A 463 38.11 14.88 5.95
N SER A 464 37.34 14.22 6.79
CA SER A 464 37.01 14.67 8.13
C SER A 464 37.64 13.76 9.18
N SER A 465 38.32 14.36 10.15
CA SER A 465 38.92 13.61 11.25
C SER A 465 38.80 14.35 12.59
N PRO A 466 38.79 13.60 13.71
CA PRO A 466 38.98 14.18 15.03
C PRO A 466 40.35 14.87 15.11
N PHE A 467 40.36 16.08 15.66
CA PHE A 467 41.55 16.90 15.81
C PHE A 467 41.53 17.60 17.17
N GLU A 468 42.64 17.49 17.91
CA GLU A 468 42.79 18.15 19.20
C GLU A 468 43.14 19.64 19.00
N ILE A 469 42.23 20.51 19.42
CA ILE A 469 42.40 21.95 19.31
C ILE A 469 43.30 22.44 20.44
N SER A 470 44.41 23.07 20.07
CA SER A 470 45.27 23.83 20.98
C SER A 470 45.21 25.32 20.66
N SER A 471 45.62 26.18 21.60
CA SER A 471 45.72 27.63 21.38
C SER A 471 46.61 28.03 20.19
N TYR A 472 47.41 27.08 19.68
CA TYR A 472 48.38 27.27 18.61
C TYR A 472 47.91 26.75 17.25
N SER A 473 46.76 26.06 17.18
CA SER A 473 46.19 25.48 15.95
C SER A 473 45.01 26.27 15.37
N VAL A 474 44.45 27.23 16.12
CA VAL A 474 43.36 28.10 15.65
C VAL A 474 43.97 29.25 14.86
N VAL A 475 43.67 29.30 13.55
CA VAL A 475 44.16 30.36 12.65
C VAL A 475 43.29 31.60 12.77
N ASP A 476 41.98 31.41 12.91
CA ASP A 476 41.02 32.48 13.10
C ASP A 476 39.79 31.97 13.87
N ALA A 477 39.59 32.52 15.06
CA ALA A 477 38.48 32.15 15.95
C ALA A 477 37.11 32.61 15.42
N SER A 478 37.07 33.59 14.50
CA SER A 478 35.84 34.09 13.89
C SER A 478 35.38 33.25 12.70
N SER A 479 36.30 32.67 11.94
CA SER A 479 36.01 31.82 10.76
C SER A 479 36.01 30.32 11.02
N LYS A 480 36.27 29.88 12.27
CA LYS A 480 36.27 28.45 12.64
C LYS A 480 37.27 27.61 11.82
N ILE A 481 38.40 28.20 11.42
CA ILE A 481 39.45 27.53 10.63
C ILE A 481 40.62 27.12 11.53
N VAL A 482 41.09 25.89 11.34
CA VAL A 482 42.29 25.34 11.97
C VAL A 482 43.33 24.96 10.93
N GLU A 483 44.60 24.96 11.33
CA GLU A 483 45.70 24.49 10.50
C GLU A 483 46.55 23.49 11.29
N THR A 484 46.84 22.34 10.67
CA THR A 484 47.63 21.31 11.34
C THR A 484 49.12 21.57 11.20
N ARG A 485 49.87 21.47 12.30
CA ARG A 485 51.34 21.59 12.30
C ARG A 485 52.05 20.26 12.05
N LEU A 486 51.37 19.15 12.29
CA LEU A 486 51.87 17.79 12.11
C LEU A 486 50.96 17.05 11.13
N PRO A 487 51.46 16.00 10.46
CA PRO A 487 50.59 15.16 9.65
C PRO A 487 49.47 14.54 10.51
N VAL A 488 48.23 14.55 10.00
CA VAL A 488 47.05 14.02 10.72
C VAL A 488 46.70 12.65 10.15
N HIS A 489 46.74 11.63 11.00
CA HIS A 489 46.34 10.28 10.62
C HIS A 489 44.82 10.19 10.57
N LEU A 490 44.28 9.61 9.49
CA LEU A 490 42.85 9.36 9.39
C LEU A 490 42.46 8.15 10.23
N THR A 491 41.48 8.33 11.10
CA THR A 491 40.92 7.23 11.88
C THR A 491 40.22 6.24 10.94
N GLY A 492 40.62 4.96 11.00
CA GLY A 492 40.00 3.90 10.20
C GLY A 492 40.59 3.68 8.80
N VAL A 493 41.67 4.39 8.44
CA VAL A 493 42.48 4.11 7.25
C VAL A 493 43.95 4.20 7.63
N GLU A 494 44.58 3.06 7.94
CA GLU A 494 46.01 3.00 8.30
C GLU A 494 46.88 3.54 7.15
N ASP A 495 48.01 4.17 7.49
CA ASP A 495 48.96 4.80 6.56
C ASP A 495 48.43 5.94 5.68
N PHE A 496 47.14 6.31 5.79
CA PHE A 496 46.61 7.49 5.13
C PHE A 496 46.75 8.73 6.01
N VAL A 497 47.44 9.76 5.50
CA VAL A 497 47.84 10.92 6.29
C VAL A 497 47.54 12.22 5.56
N ILE A 498 46.86 13.13 6.25
CA ILE A 498 46.69 14.51 5.81
C ILE A 498 48.01 15.26 6.09
N PRO A 499 48.62 15.93 5.10
CA PRO A 499 49.91 16.61 5.27
C PRO A 499 49.90 17.71 6.34
N SER A 500 51.07 17.98 6.93
CA SER A 500 51.26 19.17 7.75
C SER A 500 51.06 20.45 6.92
N GLY A 501 50.43 21.47 7.50
CA GLY A 501 50.08 22.73 6.83
C GLY A 501 48.72 22.70 6.14
N SER A 502 48.01 21.57 6.16
CA SER A 502 46.63 21.50 5.70
C SER A 502 45.71 22.33 6.59
N ARG A 503 44.82 23.08 5.95
CA ARG A 503 43.75 23.83 6.60
C ARG A 503 42.50 22.98 6.69
N GLY A 504 41.67 23.26 7.68
CA GLY A 504 40.39 22.61 7.83
C GLY A 504 39.36 23.49 8.53
N HIS A 505 38.10 23.19 8.24
CA HIS A 505 36.94 23.83 8.83
C HIS A 505 36.44 23.02 10.00
N LEU A 506 36.21 23.69 11.14
CA LEU A 506 35.60 23.09 12.31
C LEU A 506 34.12 22.78 12.03
N LEU A 507 33.75 21.50 12.04
CA LEU A 507 32.36 21.07 11.89
C LEU A 507 31.63 21.14 13.24
N LYS A 508 32.13 20.41 14.24
CA LYS A 508 31.55 20.34 15.59
C LYS A 508 32.58 19.93 16.63
N MET A 509 32.34 20.29 17.89
CA MET A 509 33.12 19.78 19.02
C MET A 509 32.66 18.35 19.35
N ILE A 510 33.60 17.43 19.52
CA ILE A 510 33.36 16.06 19.97
C ILE A 510 33.48 16.02 21.50
N ASP A 511 34.54 16.63 22.02
CA ASP A 511 34.84 16.75 23.45
C ASP A 511 35.29 18.20 23.77
N ASN A 512 35.66 18.47 25.03
CA ASN A 512 36.13 19.80 25.46
C ASN A 512 37.29 20.36 24.62
N ASN A 513 38.20 19.49 24.15
CA ASN A 513 39.39 19.89 23.38
C ASN A 513 39.50 19.19 22.02
N THR A 514 38.59 18.27 21.69
CA THR A 514 38.65 17.51 20.44
C THR A 514 37.49 17.92 19.57
N ALA A 515 37.78 18.22 18.31
CA ALA A 515 36.74 18.59 17.36
C ALA A 515 36.84 17.81 16.06
N LEU A 516 35.71 17.67 15.40
CA LEU A 516 35.64 17.14 14.05
C LEU A 516 35.99 18.27 13.08
N VAL A 517 37.03 18.06 12.27
CA VAL A 517 37.54 19.04 11.31
C VAL A 517 37.45 18.44 9.92
N ARG A 518 36.85 19.18 8.98
CA ARG A 518 36.87 18.85 7.55
C ARG A 518 38.05 19.53 6.90
N TRP A 519 38.99 18.75 6.40
CA TRP A 519 40.23 19.26 5.83
C TRP A 519 40.04 19.67 4.37
N GLU A 520 40.69 20.77 3.95
CA GLU A 520 40.83 21.21 2.56
C GLU A 520 41.79 20.30 1.76
N TYR A 521 41.98 19.06 2.20
CA TYR A 521 42.76 18.02 1.55
C TYR A 521 41.80 17.03 0.90
N THR A 522 41.80 16.98 -0.43
CA THR A 522 40.80 16.25 -1.22
C THR A 522 41.37 14.94 -1.75
N GLU A 523 40.59 13.87 -1.63
CA GLU A 523 40.87 12.57 -2.24
C GLU A 523 39.56 11.93 -2.69
N SER A 524 39.66 10.99 -3.63
CA SER A 524 38.50 10.18 -4.05
C SER A 524 38.00 9.35 -2.87
N GLY A 525 36.73 9.50 -2.49
CA GLY A 525 36.11 8.69 -1.45
C GLY A 525 36.13 7.20 -1.79
N VAL A 526 36.09 6.86 -3.08
CA VAL A 526 36.27 5.48 -3.58
C VAL A 526 37.63 4.93 -3.19
N LEU A 527 38.70 5.70 -3.37
CA LEU A 527 40.06 5.29 -2.99
C LEU A 527 40.16 5.04 -1.48
N VAL A 528 39.61 5.95 -0.67
CA VAL A 528 39.61 5.84 0.80
C VAL A 528 38.86 4.58 1.26
N LEU A 529 37.71 4.27 0.66
CA LEU A 529 36.95 3.05 0.94
C LEU A 529 37.69 1.78 0.51
N LEU A 530 38.35 1.79 -0.66
CA LEU A 530 39.14 0.66 -1.14
C LEU A 530 40.35 0.37 -0.23
N LEU A 531 41.03 1.41 0.25
CA LEU A 531 42.14 1.27 1.20
C LEU A 531 41.65 0.64 2.51
N ARG A 532 40.51 1.11 3.04
CA ARG A 532 39.89 0.54 4.23
C ARG A 532 39.49 -0.93 4.04
N LEU A 533 38.89 -1.27 2.90
CA LEU A 533 38.53 -2.65 2.56
C LEU A 533 39.78 -3.54 2.46
N ALA A 534 40.83 -3.07 1.80
CA ALA A 534 42.08 -3.81 1.66
C ALA A 534 42.72 -4.11 3.03
N GLN A 535 42.65 -3.16 3.97
CA GLN A 535 43.12 -3.34 5.35
C GLN A 535 42.32 -4.40 6.10
N GLU A 536 40.99 -4.36 6.03
CA GLU A 536 40.16 -5.40 6.67
C GLU A 536 40.42 -6.80 6.10
N VAL A 537 40.58 -6.92 4.78
CA VAL A 537 40.89 -8.20 4.13
C VAL A 537 42.27 -8.70 4.53
N TYR A 538 43.27 -7.80 4.61
CA TYR A 538 44.61 -8.14 5.08
C TYR A 538 44.58 -8.62 6.53
N LEU A 539 43.89 -7.92 7.44
CA LEU A 539 43.78 -8.32 8.85
C LEU A 539 43.11 -9.70 9.00
N LYS A 540 42.02 -9.96 8.26
CA LYS A 540 41.33 -11.27 8.25
C LYS A 540 42.17 -12.41 7.66
N SER A 541 43.28 -12.13 6.97
CA SER A 541 44.18 -13.16 6.46
C SER A 541 45.20 -13.68 7.49
N PHE A 542 45.27 -13.04 8.67
CA PHE A 542 46.12 -13.44 9.79
C PHE A 542 45.34 -14.00 11.00
N ASP A 543 44.02 -14.00 10.95
CA ASP A 543 43.10 -14.73 11.84
C ASP A 543 42.68 -16.07 11.21
#